data_AF-A0A2R6A6X2-F1
#
_entry.id   AF-A0A2R6A6X2-F1
#
_cell.length_a   1.000
_cell.length_b   1.000
_cell.length_c   1.000
_cell.angle_alpha   90.00
_cell.angle_beta   90.00
_cell.angle_gamma   90.00
#
_symmetry.space_group_name_H-M   'P 1'
#
loop_
_entity.id
_entity.type
_entity.pdbx_description
1 polymer ?
#
loop_
_entity_poly.entity_id
_entity_poly.type
_entity_poly.pdbx_seq_one_letter_code
_entity_poly.pdbx_strand_id
1 'polypeptide(L)' 'MFRCPHCGFTLDRDLNASLVLLKRSGWVPPAAPEKLRPLPPLPCLGLKRRHGGAMIQEAPAFRRG' A
#
# COMPACT_ATOMS: atom_id res chain seq x y z
N MET A 1 4.54 -1.23 -17.28
CA MET A 1 5.54 -0.17 -17.06
C MET A 1 5.03 1.13 -17.70
N PHE A 2 5.03 2.22 -16.95
CA PHE A 2 4.75 3.57 -17.40
C PHE A 2 6.04 4.26 -17.83
N ARG A 3 5.99 5.00 -18.95
CA ARG A 3 7.08 5.88 -19.41
C ARG A 3 6.50 7.26 -19.69
N CYS A 4 7.05 8.28 -19.04
CA CYS A 4 6.64 9.66 -19.27
C CYS A 4 7.10 10.11 -20.68
N PRO A 5 6.19 10.58 -21.55
CA PRO A 5 6.56 11.03 -22.89
C PRO A 5 7.37 12.33 -22.89
N HIS A 6 7.30 13.12 -21.81
CA HIS A 6 7.96 14.43 -21.73
C HIS A 6 9.40 14.36 -21.19
N CYS A 7 9.65 13.53 -20.18
CA CYS A 7 10.98 13.45 -19.53
C CYS A 7 11.61 12.05 -19.58
N GLY A 8 10.94 11.07 -20.19
CA GLY A 8 11.47 9.70 -20.32
C GLY A 8 11.54 8.90 -19.02
N PHE A 9 11.10 9.46 -17.89
CA PHE A 9 11.05 8.75 -16.61
C PHE A 9 10.21 7.48 -16.72
N THR A 10 10.74 6.37 -16.19
CA THR A 10 10.14 5.05 -16.36
C THR A 10 9.94 4.39 -15.00
N LEU A 11 8.77 3.77 -14.80
CA LEU A 11 8.25 3.37 -13.50
C LEU A 11 7.21 2.25 -13.67
N ASP A 12 6.97 1.42 -12.66
CA ASP A 12 5.85 0.48 -12.66
C ASP A 12 4.48 1.17 -12.77
N ARG A 13 3.52 0.56 -13.48
CA ARG A 13 2.23 1.21 -13.77
C ARG A 13 1.39 1.41 -12.50
N ASP A 14 1.42 0.45 -11.59
CA ASP A 14 0.58 0.47 -10.39
C ASP A 14 1.19 1.42 -9.35
N LEU A 15 2.52 1.49 -9.29
CA LEU A 15 3.20 2.54 -8.53
C LEU A 15 2.92 3.94 -9.10
N ASN A 16 2.86 4.13 -10.43
CA ASN A 16 2.44 5.41 -11.03
C ASN A 16 1.02 5.80 -10.66
N ALA A 17 0.08 4.86 -10.73
CA ALA A 17 -1.31 5.11 -10.33
C ALA A 17 -1.40 5.55 -8.87
N SER A 18 -0.66 4.88 -7.98
CA SER A 18 -0.58 5.20 -6.56
C SER A 18 -0.03 6.61 -6.32
N LEU A 19 1.04 6.99 -7.01
CA LEU A 19 1.62 8.34 -6.89
C LEU A 19 0.68 9.44 -7.40
N VAL A 20 -0.07 9.19 -8.47
CA VAL A 20 -1.09 10.14 -8.97
C VAL A 20 -2.21 10.35 -7.94
N LEU A 21 -2.67 9.28 -7.29
CA LEU A 21 -3.68 9.37 -6.23
C LEU A 21 -3.17 10.19 -5.04
N LEU A 22 -1.95 9.91 -4.56
CA LEU A 22 -1.33 10.66 -3.47
C LEU A 22 -1.19 12.14 -3.82
N LYS A 23 -0.73 12.48 -5.02
CA LYS A 23 -0.63 13.87 -5.46
C LYS A 23 -1.98 14.58 -5.41
N ARG A 24 -3.06 13.91 -5.82
CA ARG A 24 -4.42 14.48 -5.82
C ARG A 24 -5.01 14.64 -4.42
N SER A 25 -4.58 13.84 -3.45
CA SER A 25 -4.99 14.02 -2.05
C SER A 25 -4.22 15.13 -1.32
N GLY A 26 -3.33 15.84 -2.02
CA GLY A 26 -2.48 16.88 -1.43
C GLY A 26 -1.28 16.33 -0.66
N TRP A 27 -0.97 15.04 -0.82
CA TRP A 27 0.21 14.44 -0.19
C TRP A 27 1.49 14.97 -0.85
N VAL A 28 2.46 15.35 -0.01
CA VAL A 28 3.78 15.82 -0.42
C VAL A 28 4.83 14.87 0.16
N PRO A 29 5.77 14.35 -0.65
CA PRO A 29 6.83 13.48 -0.14
C PRO A 29 7.75 14.26 0.80
N PRO A 30 8.25 13.64 1.88
CA PRO A 30 9.22 14.28 2.76
C PRO A 30 10.52 14.59 1.99
N ALA A 31 11.11 15.76 2.26
CA ALA A 31 12.32 16.24 1.58
C ALA A 31 13.59 15.41 1.88
N ALA A 32 13.57 14.65 2.96
CA ALA A 32 14.61 13.70 3.33
C ALA A 32 13.98 12.36 3.71
N PRO A 33 14.68 11.23 3.55
CA PRO A 33 14.24 9.97 4.11
C PRO A 33 13.99 10.14 5.61
N GLU A 34 12.75 10.00 6.05
CA GLU A 34 12.46 10.01 7.46
C GLU A 34 13.08 8.78 8.10
N LYS A 35 13.79 8.99 9.21
CA LYS A 35 14.32 7.89 10.00
C LYS A 35 13.13 7.08 10.52
N LEU A 36 12.97 5.87 10.01
CA LEU A 36 11.92 4.95 10.43
C LEU A 36 12.01 4.78 11.95
N ARG A 37 11.00 5.31 12.65
CA ARG A 37 10.82 5.06 14.07
C ARG A 37 9.96 3.80 14.20
N PRO A 38 10.32 2.86 15.08
CA PRO A 38 9.44 1.74 15.36
C PRO A 38 8.04 2.26 15.72
N LEU A 39 7.02 1.69 15.09
CA LEU A 39 5.65 1.97 15.50
C LEU A 39 5.53 1.60 16.99
N PRO A 40 4.93 2.44 17.83
CA PRO A 40 4.72 2.08 19.22
C PRO A 40 3.90 0.78 19.26
N PRO A 41 4.10 -0.07 20.28
CA PRO A 41 3.36 -1.32 20.39
C PRO A 41 1.86 -1.09 20.20
N LEU A 42 1.18 -1.95 19.45
CA LEU A 42 -0.27 -1.85 19.22
C LEU A 42 -1.12 -1.54 20.47
N PRO A 43 -0.81 -2.06 21.69
CA PRO A 43 -1.49 -1.67 22.91
C PRO A 43 -1.42 -0.16 23.22
N CYS A 44 -0.32 0.50 22.88
CA CYS A 44 -0.09 1.92 23.10
C CYS A 44 -0.85 2.82 22.11
N LEU A 45 -1.31 2.28 20.98
CA LEU A 45 -2.09 3.00 19.98
C LEU A 45 -3.60 2.99 20.27
N GLY A 46 -4.04 2.40 21.39
CA GLY A 46 -5.47 2.24 21.71
C GLY A 46 -6.23 1.32 20.73
N LEU A 47 -5.54 0.72 19.78
CA LEU A 47 -6.07 -0.24 18.82
C LEU A 47 -6.24 -1.57 19.55
N LYS A 48 -7.43 -1.79 20.12
CA LYS A 48 -7.81 -3.12 20.65
C LYS A 48 -7.55 -4.15 19.55
N ARG A 49 -6.80 -5.20 19.87
CA ARG A 49 -6.53 -6.34 18.96
C ARG A 49 -7.86 -6.97 18.52
N ARG A 50 -8.49 -6.44 17.49
CA ARG A 50 -9.39 -7.23 16.65
C ARG A 50 -8.50 -7.96 15.64
N HIS A 51 -7.75 -8.94 16.13
CA HIS A 51 -7.47 -10.08 15.27
C HIS A 51 -8.82 -10.74 15.04
N GLY A 52 -9.51 -10.32 13.98
CA GLY A 52 -10.61 -11.09 13.45
C GLY A 52 -10.05 -12.47 13.17
N GLY A 53 -10.54 -13.47 13.90
CA GLY A 53 -10.23 -14.89 13.67
C GLY A 53 -10.84 -15.39 12.36
N ALA A 54 -10.67 -14.64 11.27
CA ALA A 54 -10.96 -15.10 9.94
C ALA A 54 -9.79 -16.00 9.54
N MET A 55 -9.94 -17.30 9.77
CA MET A 55 -9.09 -18.28 9.12
C MET A 55 -9.35 -18.19 7.62
N ILE A 56 -8.28 -18.07 6.84
CA ILE A 56 -8.35 -18.17 5.38
C ILE A 56 -8.83 -19.60 5.09
N GLN A 57 -10.05 -19.74 4.60
CA GLN A 57 -10.55 -21.01 4.07
C GLN A 57 -10.23 -21.03 2.58
N GLU A 58 -9.54 -22.08 2.13
CA GLU A 58 -9.34 -22.36 0.71
C GLU A 58 -10.71 -22.47 0.01
N ALA A 59 -10.85 -21.82 -1.14
CA ALA A 59 -12.07 -21.91 -1.92
C ALA A 59 -12.24 -23.34 -2.44
N PRO A 60 -13.45 -23.95 -2.34
CA PRO A 60 -13.66 -25.30 -2.82
C PRO A 60 -13.36 -25.37 -4.33
N ALA A 61 -12.66 -26.42 -4.74
CA ALA A 61 -12.34 -26.64 -6.14
C ALA A 61 -13.64 -26.75 -6.95
N PHE A 62 -13.82 -25.85 -7.92
CA PHE A 62 -14.92 -25.90 -8.87
C PHE A 62 -14.78 -27.18 -9.72
N ARG A 63 -15.61 -28.20 -9.47
CA ARG A 63 -15.71 -29.37 -10.35
C ARG A 63 -16.50 -28.94 -11.58
N ARG A 64 -15.80 -28.70 -12.69
CA ARG A 64 -16.40 -28.55 -14.02
C ARG A 64 -16.87 -29.94 -14.46
N GLY A 65 -18.18 -30.12 -14.57
CA GLY A 65 -18.79 -31.25 -15.27
C GLY A 65 -18.68 -31.08 -16.78
#